data_AF-A0A2M7JNB6-F1
#
_entry.id   AF-A0A2M7JNB6-F1
#
_cell.length_a   1.000
_cell.length_b   1.000
_cell.length_c   1.000
_cell.angle_alpha   90.00
_cell.angle_beta   90.00
_cell.angle_gamma   90.00
#
_symmetry.space_group_name_H-M   'P 1'
#
loop_
_entity.id
_entity.type
_entity.pdbx_description
1 polymer ?
#
loop_
_entity_poly.entity_id
_entity_poly.type
_entity_poly.pdbx_seq_one_letter_code
_entity_poly.pdbx_strand_id
1 'polypeptide(L)'
;KKDVARLLILKDRYGADALIIAIQRALSFNALSAASVENILRQSQTPQKNLPPLRLEDERLNRIRLEEPNLADYDAILCQGVKKK
;
A
#
# COMPACT_ATOMS: atom_id res chain seq x y z
N LYS A 1 4.23 14.25 19.41
CA LYS A 1 3.31 15.42 19.29
C LYS A 1 2.88 15.72 17.85
N LYS A 2 3.78 15.67 16.84
CA LYS A 2 3.43 15.96 15.44
C LYS A 2 2.43 14.96 14.84
N ASP A 3 2.50 13.68 15.23
CA ASP A 3 1.61 12.65 14.68
C ASP A 3 0.16 12.77 15.15
N VAL A 4 -0.05 13.13 16.42
CA VAL A 4 -1.39 13.33 16.98
C VAL A 4 -2.09 14.51 16.28
N ALA A 5 -1.37 15.60 16.02
CA ALA A 5 -1.90 16.73 15.26
C ALA A 5 -2.28 16.34 13.82
N ARG A 6 -1.47 15.51 13.16
CA ARG A 6 -1.79 14.96 11.83
C ARG A 6 -3.02 14.06 11.85
N LEU A 7 -3.14 13.18 12.84
CA LEU A 7 -4.32 12.31 12.98
C LEU A 7 -5.60 13.10 13.19
N LEU A 8 -5.55 14.21 13.93
CA LEU A 8 -6.70 15.12 14.09
C LEU A 8 -7.08 15.76 12.75
N ILE A 9 -6.12 16.26 11.97
CA ILE A 9 -6.38 16.80 10.63
C ILE A 9 -6.97 15.74 9.69
N LEU A 10 -6.49 14.49 9.76
CA LEU A 10 -7.02 13.38 8.97
C LEU A 10 -8.44 13.00 9.38
N LYS A 11 -8.75 13.05 10.68
CA LYS A 11 -10.12 12.88 11.19
C LYS A 11 -11.07 13.91 10.57
N ASP A 12 -10.66 15.17 10.54
CA ASP A 12 -11.49 16.25 10.01
C ASP A 12 -11.71 16.15 8.50
N ARG A 13 -10.72 15.62 7.76
CA ARG A 13 -10.81 15.45 6.29
C ARG A 13 -11.56 14.21 5.83
N TYR A 14 -11.38 13.08 6.50
CA TYR A 14 -11.88 11.77 6.05
C TYR A 14 -13.02 11.22 6.91
N GLY A 15 -13.28 11.82 8.08
CA GLY A 15 -14.27 11.35 9.04
C GLY A 15 -13.70 10.37 10.07
N ALA A 16 -14.40 10.25 11.21
CA ALA A 16 -13.97 9.40 12.32
C ALA A 16 -14.00 7.90 11.96
N ASP A 17 -15.03 7.45 11.25
CA ASP A 17 -15.21 6.04 10.91
C ASP A 17 -14.11 5.54 9.96
N ALA A 18 -13.79 6.31 8.93
CA ALA A 18 -12.71 6.00 8.00
C ALA A 18 -11.34 5.95 8.71
N LEU A 19 -11.12 6.86 9.66
CA LEU A 19 -9.88 6.90 10.45
C LEU A 19 -9.74 5.67 11.35
N ILE A 20 -10.81 5.23 12.01
CA ILE A 20 -10.79 4.03 12.87
C ILE A 20 -10.43 2.79 12.04
N ILE A 21 -11.04 2.63 10.86
CA ILE A 21 -10.74 1.51 9.95
C ILE A 21 -9.27 1.57 9.49
N ALA A 22 -8.77 2.75 9.17
CA ALA A 22 -7.38 2.93 8.75
C ALA A 22 -6.39 2.62 9.89
N ILE A 23 -6.71 2.98 11.13
CA ILE A 23 -5.89 2.65 12.31
C ILE A 23 -5.90 1.14 12.57
N GLN A 24 -7.05 0.47 12.47
CA GLN A 24 -7.14 -0.99 12.63
C GLN A 24 -6.29 -1.72 11.58
N ARG A 25 -6.30 -1.24 10.33
CA ARG A 25 -5.43 -1.77 9.26
C ARG A 25 -3.96 -1.46 9.52
N ALA A 26 -3.63 -0.26 9.98
CA ALA A 26 -2.26 0.09 10.34
C ALA A 26 -1.71 -0.82 11.45
N LEU A 27 -2.55 -1.17 12.43
CA LEU A 27 -2.23 -2.13 13.49
C LEU A 27 -1.93 -3.53 12.94
N SER A 28 -2.70 -4.03 11.97
CA SER A 28 -2.44 -5.35 11.37
C SER A 28 -1.11 -5.43 10.62
N PHE A 29 -0.60 -4.30 10.12
CA PHE A 29 0.72 -4.20 9.48
C PHE A 29 1.83 -3.76 10.43
N ASN A 30 1.56 -3.68 11.74
CA ASN A 30 2.49 -3.19 12.77
C ASN A 30 3.11 -1.80 12.44
N ALA A 31 2.36 -0.95 11.72
CA ALA A 31 2.85 0.30 11.15
C ALA A 31 2.00 1.49 11.64
N LEU A 32 2.26 1.95 12.87
CA LEU A 32 1.41 2.94 13.57
C LEU A 32 1.79 4.41 13.36
N SER A 33 2.38 4.77 12.23
CA SER A 33 2.73 6.17 11.95
C SER A 33 1.55 6.92 11.35
N ALA A 34 1.43 8.24 11.59
CA ALA A 34 0.39 9.05 10.97
C ALA A 34 0.45 9.02 9.44
N ALA A 35 1.66 8.89 8.86
CA ALA A 35 1.86 8.74 7.42
C ALA A 35 1.34 7.40 6.89
N SER A 36 1.46 6.32 7.67
CA SER A 36 0.92 5.01 7.33
C SER A 36 -0.62 5.04 7.30
N VAL A 37 -1.24 5.67 8.29
CA VAL A 37 -2.70 5.84 8.37
C VAL A 37 -3.22 6.70 7.20
N GLU A 38 -2.53 7.80 6.89
CA GLU A 38 -2.83 8.65 5.73
C GLU A 38 -2.74 7.88 4.41
N ASN A 39 -1.71 7.03 4.26
CA ASN A 39 -1.54 6.20 3.08
C ASN A 39 -2.71 5.20 2.90
N ILE A 40 -3.13 4.56 4.00
CA ILE A 40 -4.27 3.62 3.99
C ILE A 40 -5.58 4.36 3.65
N LEU A 41 -5.79 5.56 4.21
CA LEU A 41 -6.96 6.39 3.88
C LEU A 41 -6.99 6.79 2.41
N ARG A 42 -5.84 7.18 1.85
CA ARG A 42 -5.74 7.51 0.42
C ARG A 42 -6.03 6.29 -0.44
N GLN A 43 -5.49 5.12 -0.08
CA GLN A 43 -5.71 3.88 -0.80
C GLN A 43 -7.16 3.38 -0.70
N SER A 44 -7.84 3.57 0.44
CA SER A 44 -9.24 3.14 0.61
C SER A 44 -10.22 3.95 -0.23
N GLN A 45 -9.92 5.23 -0.47
CA GLN A 45 -10.71 6.09 -1.36
C GLN A 45 -10.33 5.94 -2.83
N THR A 46 -9.15 5.39 -3.13
CA THR A 46 -8.74 5.13 -4.50
C THR A 46 -9.47 3.90 -5.01
N PRO A 47 -10.31 4.00 -6.06
CA PRO A 47 -10.99 2.84 -6.61
C PRO A 47 -9.95 1.83 -7.08
N GLN A 48 -10.07 0.59 -6.60
CA GLN A 48 -9.25 -0.51 -7.09
C GLN A 48 -9.55 -0.72 -8.56
N LYS A 49 -8.56 -0.47 -9.41
CA LYS A 49 -8.65 -0.78 -10.83
C LYS A 49 -8.49 -2.29 -10.98
N ASN A 50 -9.62 -3.01 -11.00
CA ASN A 50 -9.66 -4.38 -11.47
C ASN A 50 -9.47 -4.38 -12.98
N LEU A 51 -8.23 -4.14 -13.41
CA LEU A 51 -7.88 -4.22 -14.82
C LEU A 51 -7.95 -5.70 -15.23
N PRO A 52 -8.71 -6.04 -16.27
CA PRO A 52 -8.64 -7.39 -16.82
C PRO A 52 -7.19 -7.65 -17.30
N PRO A 53 -6.77 -8.93 -17.33
CA PRO A 53 -5.46 -9.27 -17.86
C PRO A 53 -5.31 -8.71 -19.28
N LEU A 54 -4.23 -7.96 -19.49
CA LEU A 54 -3.94 -7.34 -20.78
C LEU A 54 -3.86 -8.44 -21.85
N ARG A 55 -4.72 -8.34 -22.87
CA ARG A 55 -4.67 -9.21 -24.04
C ARG A 55 -3.96 -8.46 -25.16
N LEU A 56 -2.81 -8.98 -25.57
CA LEU A 56 -2.06 -8.51 -26.72
C LEU A 56 -2.63 -9.12 -28.00
N GLU A 57 -2.44 -8.44 -29.13
CA GLU A 57 -2.90 -8.89 -30.45
C GLU A 57 -2.27 -10.23 -30.86
N ASP A 58 -1.01 -10.47 -30.49
CA ASP A 58 -0.35 -11.76 -30.69
C ASP A 58 -0.60 -12.69 -29.49
N GLU A 59 -1.39 -13.75 -29.70
CA GLU A 59 -1.69 -14.77 -28.69
C GLU A 59 -0.45 -15.53 -28.17
N ARG A 60 0.65 -15.55 -28.93
CA ARG A 60 1.91 -16.16 -28.46
C ARG A 60 2.50 -15.35 -27.30
N LEU A 61 2.36 -14.02 -27.33
CA LEU A 61 2.86 -13.14 -26.27
C LEU A 61 2.02 -13.23 -25.00
N ASN A 62 0.72 -13.49 -25.12
CA ASN A 62 -0.17 -13.72 -23.97
C ASN A 62 0.18 -14.98 -23.16
N ARG A 63 0.94 -15.90 -23.76
CA ARG A 63 1.45 -17.12 -23.09
C ARG A 63 2.79 -16.90 -22.38
N ILE A 64 3.50 -15.84 -22.71
CA ILE A 64 4.75 -15.48 -22.04
C ILE A 64 4.37 -14.83 -20.71
N ARG A 65 4.24 -15.67 -19.68
CA ARG A 65 4.18 -15.17 -18.31
C ARG A 65 5.60 -14.98 -17.80
N LEU A 66 5.84 -13.84 -17.17
CA LEU A 66 6.97 -13.71 -16.26
C LEU A 66 6.82 -14.77 -15.18
N GLU A 67 7.90 -15.46 -14.82
CA GLU A 67 7.92 -16.24 -13.59
C GLU A 67 7.44 -15.33 -12.46
N GLU A 68 6.52 -15.86 -11.64
CA GLU A 68 5.93 -15.08 -10.57
C GLU A 68 7.07 -14.58 -9.69
N PRO A 69 7.25 -13.25 -9.56
CA PRO A 69 8.41 -12.73 -8.85
C PRO A 69 8.36 -13.27 -7.43
N ASN A 70 9.42 -13.93 -7.01
CA ASN A 70 9.54 -14.38 -5.64
C ASN A 70 9.58 -13.15 -4.73
N LEU A 71 8.50 -12.95 -3.96
CA LEU A 71 8.39 -11.83 -3.03
C LEU A 71 9.59 -11.77 -2.07
N ALA A 72 10.15 -12.92 -1.69
CA ALA A 72 11.30 -12.97 -0.81
C ALA A 72 12.57 -12.38 -1.46
N ASP A 73 12.78 -12.59 -2.76
CA ASP A 73 13.93 -12.03 -3.48
C ASP A 73 13.78 -10.52 -3.65
N TYR A 74 12.55 -10.04 -3.88
CA TYR A 74 12.26 -8.61 -3.93
C TYR A 74 12.48 -7.93 -2.58
N ASP A 75 11.97 -8.52 -1.50
CA ASP A 75 12.16 -8.03 -0.13
C ASP A 75 13.64 -8.01 0.26
N ALA A 76 14.41 -9.01 -0.18
CA ALA A 76 15.85 -9.08 0.05
C ALA A 76 16.58 -7.88 -0.61
N ILE A 77 16.22 -7.49 -1.83
CA ILE A 77 16.79 -6.32 -2.51
C ILE A 77 16.48 -5.04 -1.74
N LEU A 78 15.24 -4.86 -1.28
CA LEU A 78 14.84 -3.70 -0.49
C LEU A 78 15.58 -3.63 0.85
N CYS A 79 15.78 -4.77 1.51
CA CYS A 79 16.52 -4.87 2.77
C CYS A 79 18.03 -4.61 2.59
N GLN A 80 18.61 -5.01 1.45
CA GLN A 80 20.03 -4.79 1.16
C GLN A 80 20.39 -3.30 0.97
N GLY A 81 19.43 -2.47 0.55
CA GLY A 81 19.60 -1.01 0.44
C GLY A 81 19.66 -0.27 1.78
N VAL A 82 19.25 -0.90 2.88
CA VAL A 82 19.26 -0.32 4.23
C VAL A 82 20.51 -0.76 5.02
N LYS A 83 21.68 -0.78 4.38
CA LYS A 83 22.94 -0.78 5.12
C LYS A 83 23.23 0.65 5.60
N LYS A 84 22.86 0.89 6.87
CA LYS A 84 23.20 2.10 7.63
C LYS A 84 24.69 2.44 7.46
N LYS A 85 24.97 3.68 7.04
CA LYS A 85 26.16 4.41 7.50
C LYS A 85 25.83 5.07 8.84
#